data_AF-U2R1U7-F1
#
_entry.id   AF-U2R1U7-F1
#
_cell.length_a   1.000
_cell.length_b   1.000
_cell.length_c   1.000
_cell.angle_alpha   90.00
_cell.angle_beta   90.00
_cell.angle_gamma   90.00
#
_symmetry.space_group_name_H-M   'P 1'
#
loop_
_entity.id
_entity.type
_entity.pdbx_description
1 polymer ?
#
loop_
_entity_poly.entity_id
_entity_poly.type
_entity_poly.pdbx_seq_one_letter_code
_entity_poly.pdbx_strand_id
1 'polypeptide(L)'
;TGRPGEHRRRGFHVVVMLALTAFFGTAALPAYATTSEGSAIGTARTALAVQTLTGGNTDAVQVVARDGMDIQESPQALDSTMNSTVSPTVQALAIQLMGAVSSGRLVGSTPNHLPEIANLAEGKAVPGCGIDYRVLQTISFALAHFSQVGISDINRRCTGQIEGAGTESAHYADGGGHALDFYLLNGSPLTGGDAKSIELIQLLDPIVPAGTGLGQIGCRASISLDNFKPFDDTCNHVHIDFLNSQGTTIKY
;
A
#
# COMPACT_ATOMS: atom_id res chain seq x y z
N THR A 1 74.42 29.58 -27.74
CA THR A 1 73.59 29.97 -28.90
C THR A 1 72.44 28.98 -29.04
N GLY A 2 71.19 29.47 -29.10
CA GLY A 2 70.02 28.76 -29.68
C GLY A 2 69.19 27.81 -28.80
N ARG A 3 67.88 28.07 -28.69
CA ARG A 3 66.80 27.41 -27.89
C ARG A 3 66.31 26.05 -28.47
N PRO A 4 65.45 25.29 -27.74
CA PRO A 4 63.99 25.35 -27.99
C PRO A 4 63.12 25.39 -26.73
N GLY A 5 61.87 25.86 -26.87
CA GLY A 5 60.91 26.13 -25.79
C GLY A 5 59.68 25.21 -25.71
N GLU A 6 58.94 25.41 -24.61
CA GLU A 6 57.51 25.14 -24.30
C GLU A 6 56.96 23.71 -24.43
N HIS A 7 56.10 23.16 -23.56
CA HIS A 7 55.10 23.74 -22.64
C HIS A 7 54.54 22.66 -21.66
N ARG A 8 53.80 23.12 -20.63
CA ARG A 8 52.91 22.42 -19.66
C ARG A 8 53.58 21.72 -18.47
N ARG A 9 53.12 21.85 -17.21
CA ARG A 9 51.86 22.39 -16.65
C ARG A 9 52.10 22.80 -15.17
N ARG A 10 51.48 23.93 -14.79
CA ARG A 10 51.25 24.48 -13.43
C ARG A 10 50.62 23.41 -12.51
N GLY A 11 50.74 23.41 -11.17
CA GLY A 11 51.27 24.35 -10.18
C GLY A 11 50.49 24.14 -8.86
N PHE A 12 51.22 24.12 -7.72
CA PHE A 12 50.93 24.68 -6.37
C PHE A 12 49.53 24.57 -5.75
N HIS A 13 49.28 24.47 -4.44
CA HIS A 13 49.97 24.32 -3.14
C HIS A 13 48.81 24.18 -2.11
N VAL A 14 49.11 23.81 -0.85
CA VAL A 14 48.68 24.48 0.40
C VAL A 14 48.41 23.48 1.54
N VAL A 15 49.13 23.74 2.64
CA VAL A 15 49.10 23.16 3.99
C VAL A 15 48.13 23.97 4.87
N VAL A 16 47.61 23.40 5.98
CA VAL A 16 47.35 24.00 7.33
C VAL A 16 46.17 23.22 7.99
N MET A 17 46.35 22.43 9.06
CA MET A 17 46.51 22.71 10.52
C MET A 17 45.21 23.07 11.29
N LEU A 18 44.82 22.12 12.17
CA LEU A 18 44.17 22.16 13.50
C LEU A 18 43.21 23.31 13.92
N ALA A 19 42.06 22.91 14.50
CA ALA A 19 41.50 23.52 15.72
C ALA A 19 40.61 22.53 16.50
N LEU A 20 40.86 22.47 17.82
CA LEU A 20 40.15 21.71 18.85
C LEU A 20 39.29 22.70 19.65
N THR A 21 38.01 22.44 19.87
CA THR A 21 37.24 23.05 20.97
C THR A 21 36.14 22.11 21.46
N ALA A 22 36.09 21.91 22.77
CA ALA A 22 35.12 21.11 23.50
C ALA A 22 33.87 21.93 23.86
N PHE A 23 32.72 21.27 23.99
CA PHE A 23 31.61 21.73 24.83
C PHE A 23 30.88 20.53 25.44
N PHE A 24 30.97 20.40 26.77
CA PHE A 24 30.04 19.60 27.57
C PHE A 24 28.79 20.45 27.81
N GLY A 25 27.61 19.86 27.60
CA GLY A 25 26.33 20.49 27.90
C GLY A 25 25.25 19.45 28.17
N THR A 26 25.05 19.12 29.45
CA THR A 26 23.82 18.49 29.95
C THR A 26 22.74 19.55 30.14
N ALA A 27 21.58 19.39 29.52
CA ALA A 27 20.28 19.93 29.98
C ALA A 27 19.17 19.20 29.19
N ALA A 28 18.45 18.28 29.84
CA ALA A 28 17.15 18.51 30.46
C ALA A 28 15.98 18.40 29.47
N LEU A 29 15.21 17.32 29.62
CA LEU A 29 13.88 17.14 29.03
C LEU A 29 12.94 18.25 29.54
N PRO A 30 12.07 18.83 28.70
CA PRO A 30 10.86 19.47 29.18
C PRO A 30 9.69 18.52 28.98
N ALA A 31 9.18 17.97 30.08
CA ALA A 31 7.79 17.60 30.19
C ALA A 31 7.10 18.75 30.93
N TYR A 32 6.20 19.51 30.30
CA TYR A 32 5.02 20.08 30.97
C TYR A 32 3.92 20.37 29.95
N ALA A 33 2.74 19.87 30.26
CA ALA A 33 1.47 20.24 29.66
C ALA A 33 1.17 21.72 29.91
N THR A 34 0.53 22.37 28.94
CA THR A 34 -0.24 23.59 29.19
C THR A 34 -1.63 23.42 28.55
N THR A 35 -2.65 23.59 29.38
CA THR A 35 -4.03 23.81 29.00
C THR A 35 -4.25 25.32 28.88
N SER A 36 -4.63 25.82 27.71
CA SER A 36 -5.54 26.97 27.59
C SER A 36 -6.00 27.16 26.14
N GLU A 37 -7.26 27.55 26.03
CA GLU A 37 -8.14 27.65 24.87
C GLU A 37 -7.69 28.63 23.78
N GLY A 38 -8.07 28.35 22.52
CA GLY A 38 -8.17 29.36 21.46
C GLY A 38 -7.46 29.04 20.14
N SER A 39 -8.05 28.20 19.29
CA SER A 39 -8.23 28.41 17.83
C SER A 39 -8.59 27.08 17.15
N ALA A 40 -9.82 26.99 16.66
CA ALA A 40 -10.46 25.77 16.19
C ALA A 40 -10.17 25.47 14.71
N ILE A 41 -8.92 25.45 14.24
CA ILE A 41 -8.57 24.89 12.92
C ILE A 41 -7.12 24.38 12.99
N GLY A 42 -6.90 23.12 13.41
CA GLY A 42 -5.54 22.56 13.39
C GLY A 42 -5.30 21.26 14.15
N THR A 43 -6.20 20.84 15.04
CA THR A 43 -5.98 19.69 15.94
C THR A 43 -6.80 18.44 15.62
N ALA A 44 -7.46 18.38 14.46
CA ALA A 44 -8.15 17.17 14.00
C ALA A 44 -7.22 16.16 13.29
N ARG A 45 -5.90 16.27 13.49
CA ARG A 45 -4.91 15.29 13.01
C ARG A 45 -4.09 14.83 14.21
N THR A 46 -4.61 13.85 14.94
CA THR A 46 -3.96 12.91 15.88
C THR A 46 -4.96 12.54 16.98
N ALA A 47 -6.12 12.01 16.58
CA ALA A 47 -7.06 11.38 17.49
C ALA A 47 -7.74 10.20 16.77
N LEU A 48 -6.94 9.32 16.19
CA LEU A 48 -7.39 7.99 15.79
C LEU A 48 -6.75 7.00 16.77
N ALA A 49 -7.53 6.67 17.80
CA ALA A 49 -7.40 5.54 18.73
C ALA A 49 -5.97 5.11 19.15
N VAL A 50 -5.41 5.80 20.15
CA VAL A 50 -4.50 5.16 21.11
C VAL A 50 -5.28 4.99 22.41
N GLN A 51 -5.98 3.87 22.54
CA GLN A 51 -6.55 3.47 23.82
C GLN A 51 -5.39 2.95 24.68
N THR A 52 -4.87 3.82 25.55
CA THR A 52 -3.76 3.53 26.43
C THR A 52 -4.20 2.51 27.48
N LEU A 53 -3.91 1.22 27.26
CA LEU A 53 -3.89 0.22 28.32
C LEU A 53 -2.56 0.36 29.08
N THR A 54 -2.67 0.71 30.35
CA THR A 54 -1.59 0.77 31.31
C THR A 54 -1.16 -0.65 31.69
N GLY A 55 0.09 -1.03 31.38
CA GLY A 55 0.69 -2.29 31.83
C GLY A 55 2.00 -2.58 31.10
N GLY A 56 3.12 -2.44 31.81
CA GLY A 56 4.46 -2.48 31.22
C GLY A 56 4.91 -3.85 30.70
N ASN A 57 5.64 -3.83 29.58
CA ASN A 57 6.95 -4.45 29.41
C ASN A 57 7.56 -3.97 28.09
N THR A 58 8.87 -3.75 28.11
CA THR A 58 9.71 -3.34 26.98
C THR A 58 9.84 -4.45 25.94
N ASP A 59 9.93 -4.05 24.66
CA ASP A 59 10.25 -4.88 23.47
C ASP A 59 9.15 -5.78 22.88
N ALA A 60 8.03 -5.18 22.45
CA ALA A 60 7.18 -5.79 21.44
C ALA A 60 6.82 -4.77 20.36
N VAL A 61 7.25 -5.05 19.12
CA VAL A 61 6.64 -4.51 17.91
C VAL A 61 5.14 -4.78 18.03
N GLN A 62 4.33 -3.73 18.21
CA GLN A 62 2.87 -3.86 18.24
C GLN A 62 2.38 -4.26 16.85
N VAL A 63 2.33 -5.57 16.61
CA VAL A 63 1.42 -6.14 15.63
C VAL A 63 0.05 -6.03 16.28
N VAL A 64 -0.74 -5.05 15.85
CA VAL A 64 -2.13 -4.94 16.28
C VAL A 64 -2.83 -6.21 15.77
N ALA A 65 -3.19 -7.11 16.68
CA ALA A 65 -4.01 -8.28 16.36
C ALA A 65 -5.34 -7.78 15.77
N ARG A 66 -5.63 -8.19 14.53
CA ARG A 66 -6.74 -7.69 13.71
C ARG A 66 -8.04 -8.47 13.90
N ASP A 67 -8.05 -9.46 14.79
CA ASP A 67 -9.10 -10.49 14.90
C ASP A 67 -10.43 -10.03 15.53
N GLY A 68 -10.78 -8.74 15.53
CA GLY A 68 -12.09 -8.36 16.08
C GLY A 68 -12.36 -6.90 16.38
N MET A 69 -11.89 -5.96 15.55
CA MET A 69 -12.61 -4.69 15.48
C MET A 69 -13.88 -4.95 14.69
N ASP A 70 -14.99 -5.19 15.41
CA ASP A 70 -16.32 -5.22 14.82
C ASP A 70 -16.50 -3.90 14.06
N ILE A 71 -16.46 -3.96 12.72
CA ILE A 71 -16.61 -2.78 11.88
C ILE A 71 -18.05 -2.31 12.08
N GLN A 72 -18.23 -1.26 12.90
CA GLN A 72 -19.54 -0.70 13.19
C GLN A 72 -20.10 0.15 12.03
N GLU A 73 -19.37 0.23 10.92
CA GLU A 73 -19.78 0.96 9.72
C GLU A 73 -20.67 0.09 8.83
N SER A 74 -21.57 0.73 8.08
CA SER A 74 -22.40 -0.01 7.13
C SER A 74 -21.51 -0.61 6.03
N PRO A 75 -21.86 -1.79 5.49
CA PRO A 75 -21.07 -2.43 4.43
C PRO A 75 -20.85 -1.52 3.20
N GLN A 76 -21.82 -0.64 2.91
CA GLN A 76 -21.73 0.35 1.82
C GLN A 76 -20.68 1.43 2.09
N ALA A 77 -20.39 1.75 3.35
CA ALA A 77 -19.37 2.76 3.70
C ALA A 77 -17.93 2.23 3.47
N LEU A 78 -17.76 0.92 3.41
CA LEU A 78 -16.47 0.29 3.11
C LEU A 78 -16.14 0.32 1.61
N ASP A 79 -17.15 0.38 0.76
CA ASP A 79 -16.94 0.54 -0.67
C ASP A 79 -16.69 2.01 -1.03
N SER A 80 -15.43 2.39 -1.26
CA SER A 80 -15.11 3.78 -1.65
C SER A 80 -15.25 4.07 -3.15
N THR A 81 -15.57 3.07 -3.98
CA THR A 81 -15.56 3.17 -5.46
C THR A 81 -16.58 4.18 -6.01
N MET A 82 -17.73 4.31 -5.33
CA MET A 82 -18.83 5.19 -5.73
C MET A 82 -19.23 6.21 -4.64
N ASN A 83 -18.57 6.17 -3.48
CA ASN A 83 -18.91 7.03 -2.35
C ASN A 83 -18.31 8.44 -2.48
N SER A 84 -19.03 9.43 -1.94
CA SER A 84 -18.58 10.84 -1.88
C SER A 84 -17.74 11.15 -0.64
N THR A 85 -17.52 10.17 0.23
CA THR A 85 -16.72 10.29 1.46
C THR A 85 -15.89 9.02 1.65
N VAL A 86 -14.80 9.11 2.42
CA VAL A 86 -13.97 7.97 2.80
C VAL A 86 -14.32 7.59 4.24
N SER A 87 -14.68 6.33 4.50
CA SER A 87 -14.91 5.84 5.86
C SER A 87 -13.63 5.85 6.69
N PRO A 88 -13.72 6.08 8.01
CA PRO A 88 -12.58 5.95 8.92
C PRO A 88 -11.86 4.61 8.81
N THR A 89 -12.58 3.49 8.62
CA THR A 89 -11.97 2.17 8.47
C THR A 89 -11.14 2.04 7.19
N VAL A 90 -11.67 2.51 6.05
CA VAL A 90 -10.93 2.55 4.77
C VAL A 90 -9.71 3.45 4.88
N GLN A 91 -9.88 4.66 5.44
CA GLN A 91 -8.79 5.62 5.62
C GLN A 91 -7.68 5.05 6.50
N ALA A 92 -8.01 4.41 7.62
CA ALA A 92 -7.03 3.84 8.54
C ALA A 92 -6.18 2.75 7.86
N LEU A 93 -6.81 1.88 7.06
CA LEU A 93 -6.08 0.86 6.30
C LEU A 93 -5.21 1.48 5.21
N ALA A 94 -5.74 2.45 4.47
CA ALA A 94 -4.97 3.17 3.45
C ALA A 94 -3.72 3.87 4.06
N ILE A 95 -3.84 4.47 5.25
CA ILE A 95 -2.69 5.05 5.99
C ILE A 95 -1.62 3.98 6.26
N GLN A 96 -2.01 2.79 6.72
CA GLN A 96 -1.08 1.69 6.96
C GLN A 96 -0.36 1.27 5.68
N LEU A 97 -1.10 1.16 4.56
CA LEU A 97 -0.54 0.83 3.25
C LEU A 97 0.43 1.90 2.75
N MET A 98 0.14 3.18 2.97
CA MET A 98 1.10 4.26 2.65
C MET A 98 2.36 4.21 3.51
N GLY A 99 2.27 3.67 4.73
CA GLY A 99 3.44 3.27 5.53
C GLY A 99 4.29 2.19 4.84
N ALA A 100 3.66 1.18 4.24
CA ALA A 100 4.36 0.16 3.45
C ALA A 100 4.99 0.75 2.17
N VAL A 101 4.35 1.74 1.54
CA VAL A 101 4.92 2.47 0.39
C VAL A 101 6.19 3.22 0.82
N SER A 102 6.12 4.00 1.91
CA SER A 102 7.27 4.79 2.39
C SER A 102 8.47 3.92 2.81
N SER A 103 8.24 2.68 3.24
CA SER A 103 9.30 1.71 3.58
C SER A 103 9.78 0.86 2.40
N GLY A 104 9.22 1.06 1.19
CA GLY A 104 9.58 0.29 -0.01
C GLY A 104 9.06 -1.16 -0.03
N ARG A 105 8.17 -1.50 0.91
CA ARG A 105 7.52 -2.82 0.98
C ARG A 105 6.33 -2.93 0.04
N LEU A 106 5.65 -1.82 -0.26
CA LEU A 106 4.62 -1.74 -1.29
C LEU A 106 5.12 -0.85 -2.42
N VAL A 107 5.17 -1.38 -3.64
CA VAL A 107 5.67 -0.65 -4.82
C VAL A 107 4.63 -0.67 -5.94
N GLY A 108 4.64 0.36 -6.78
CA GLY A 108 3.74 0.50 -7.92
C GLY A 108 4.48 0.33 -9.25
N SER A 109 3.77 -0.11 -10.29
CA SER A 109 4.24 -0.08 -11.67
C SER A 109 3.93 1.28 -12.35
N THR A 110 4.15 1.36 -13.66
CA THR A 110 3.69 2.48 -14.49
C THR A 110 2.64 1.97 -15.49
N PRO A 111 1.42 2.55 -15.54
CA PRO A 111 0.92 3.65 -14.71
C PRO A 111 0.82 3.30 -13.21
N ASN A 112 0.96 4.34 -12.37
CA ASN A 112 1.05 4.15 -10.94
C ASN A 112 -0.33 4.32 -10.28
N HIS A 113 -0.81 3.27 -9.62
CA HIS A 113 -2.09 3.22 -8.91
C HIS A 113 -1.97 3.49 -7.40
N LEU A 114 -0.75 3.62 -6.86
CA LEU A 114 -0.57 4.00 -5.45
C LEU A 114 -1.16 5.37 -5.07
N PRO A 115 -1.27 6.38 -5.96
CA PRO A 115 -1.98 7.62 -5.67
C PRO A 115 -3.45 7.44 -5.27
N GLU A 116 -4.12 6.38 -5.73
CA GLU A 116 -5.50 6.07 -5.32
C GLU A 116 -5.56 5.73 -3.82
N ILE A 117 -4.63 4.88 -3.35
CA ILE A 117 -4.49 4.56 -1.92
C ILE A 117 -4.11 5.82 -1.12
N ALA A 118 -3.25 6.68 -1.66
CA ALA A 118 -2.86 7.93 -1.02
C ALA A 118 -4.06 8.88 -0.84
N ASN A 119 -4.95 8.98 -1.84
CA ASN A 119 -6.18 9.77 -1.73
C ASN A 119 -7.05 9.28 -0.56
N LEU A 120 -7.25 7.96 -0.44
CA LEU A 120 -8.01 7.38 0.65
C LEU A 120 -7.34 7.61 2.01
N ALA A 121 -6.01 7.50 2.09
CA ALA A 121 -5.25 7.78 3.32
C ALA A 121 -5.40 9.24 3.78
N GLU A 122 -5.50 10.17 2.83
CA GLU A 122 -5.76 11.59 3.10
C GLU A 122 -7.25 11.89 3.38
N GLY A 123 -8.13 10.90 3.29
CA GLY A 123 -9.58 11.04 3.47
C GLY A 123 -10.26 11.72 2.28
N LYS A 124 -9.62 11.70 1.10
CA LYS A 124 -10.11 12.34 -0.12
C LYS A 124 -10.87 11.33 -0.98
N ALA A 125 -12.19 11.53 -1.09
CA ALA A 125 -13.00 10.84 -2.08
C ALA A 125 -12.84 11.55 -3.44
N VAL A 126 -12.05 10.96 -4.33
CA VAL A 126 -11.85 11.47 -5.69
C VAL A 126 -12.78 10.69 -6.64
N PRO A 127 -13.66 11.35 -7.40
CA PRO A 127 -14.60 10.66 -8.29
C PRO A 127 -13.90 9.70 -9.26
N GLY A 128 -14.31 8.43 -9.25
CA GLY A 128 -13.73 7.39 -10.10
C GLY A 128 -12.35 6.88 -9.67
N CYS A 129 -11.88 7.23 -8.48
CA CYS A 129 -10.60 6.80 -7.92
C CYS A 129 -10.74 6.07 -6.57
N GLY A 130 -11.95 5.61 -6.25
CA GLY A 130 -12.16 4.79 -5.06
C GLY A 130 -11.59 3.38 -5.23
N ILE A 131 -11.43 2.69 -4.11
CA ILE A 131 -10.96 1.31 -4.05
C ILE A 131 -11.90 0.53 -3.13
N ASP A 132 -12.28 -0.68 -3.55
CA ASP A 132 -13.00 -1.63 -2.70
C ASP A 132 -12.15 -1.95 -1.45
N TYR A 133 -12.76 -1.93 -0.27
CA TYR A 133 -12.04 -2.26 0.97
C TYR A 133 -11.35 -3.63 0.94
N ARG A 134 -11.96 -4.62 0.28
CA ARG A 134 -11.40 -5.98 0.11
C ARG A 134 -10.10 -5.96 -0.68
N VAL A 135 -9.96 -5.06 -1.66
CA VAL A 135 -8.70 -4.84 -2.38
C VAL A 135 -7.62 -4.34 -1.42
N LEU A 136 -7.92 -3.33 -0.59
CA LEU A 136 -6.97 -2.82 0.41
C LEU A 136 -6.58 -3.89 1.45
N GLN A 137 -7.57 -4.69 1.91
CA GLN A 137 -7.30 -5.79 2.83
C GLN A 137 -6.40 -6.85 2.18
N THR A 138 -6.62 -7.17 0.91
CA THR A 138 -5.83 -8.15 0.15
C THR A 138 -4.37 -7.69 0.01
N ILE A 139 -4.13 -6.40 -0.28
CA ILE A 139 -2.76 -5.84 -0.29
C ILE A 139 -2.12 -5.96 1.09
N SER A 140 -2.86 -5.62 2.15
CA SER A 140 -2.38 -5.69 3.53
C SER A 140 -2.07 -7.12 3.98
N PHE A 141 -2.88 -8.08 3.54
CA PHE A 141 -2.64 -9.51 3.76
C PHE A 141 -1.38 -9.98 3.04
N ALA A 142 -1.20 -9.65 1.77
CA ALA A 142 0.03 -9.97 1.04
C ALA A 142 1.27 -9.37 1.76
N LEU A 143 1.19 -8.14 2.26
CA LEU A 143 2.26 -7.53 3.04
C LEU A 143 2.54 -8.22 4.39
N ALA A 144 1.66 -9.07 4.90
CA ALA A 144 1.96 -9.88 6.09
C ALA A 144 2.78 -11.14 5.76
N HIS A 145 2.68 -11.64 4.53
CA HIS A 145 3.32 -12.88 4.09
C HIS A 145 4.55 -12.66 3.20
N PHE A 146 4.65 -11.48 2.56
CA PHE A 146 5.71 -11.14 1.63
C PHE A 146 6.47 -9.89 2.12
N SER A 147 7.80 -9.91 1.98
CA SER A 147 8.67 -8.80 2.37
C SER A 147 8.47 -7.59 1.47
N GLN A 148 8.13 -7.82 0.20
CA GLN A 148 7.77 -6.79 -0.77
C GLN A 148 6.61 -7.26 -1.66
N VAL A 149 5.71 -6.34 -1.97
CA VAL A 149 4.52 -6.52 -2.81
C VAL A 149 4.52 -5.41 -3.85
N GLY A 150 4.36 -5.77 -5.13
CA GLY A 150 4.22 -4.80 -6.23
C GLY A 150 2.86 -4.90 -6.89
N ILE A 151 2.22 -3.74 -7.06
CA ILE A 151 0.91 -3.58 -7.68
C ILE A 151 1.03 -2.91 -9.04
N SER A 152 0.47 -3.54 -10.06
CA SER A 152 0.44 -2.97 -11.41
C SER A 152 -0.86 -2.25 -11.72
N ASP A 153 -1.97 -2.66 -11.11
CA ASP A 153 -3.28 -2.12 -11.42
C ASP A 153 -4.27 -2.21 -10.24
N ILE A 154 -5.14 -1.20 -10.11
CA ILE A 154 -6.22 -1.12 -9.13
C ILE A 154 -7.46 -0.47 -9.77
N ASN A 155 -7.50 0.85 -9.90
CA ASN A 155 -8.63 1.56 -10.49
C ASN A 155 -8.24 2.23 -11.82
N ARG A 156 -8.43 1.51 -12.93
CA ARG A 156 -8.25 2.03 -14.29
C ARG A 156 -9.16 3.21 -14.61
N ARG A 157 -10.30 3.36 -13.95
CA ARG A 157 -11.17 4.53 -14.12
C ARG A 157 -10.51 5.81 -13.58
N CYS A 158 -9.68 5.69 -12.55
CA CYS A 158 -8.92 6.82 -12.01
C CYS A 158 -7.88 7.34 -13.00
N THR A 159 -7.21 6.42 -13.70
CA THR A 159 -6.14 6.73 -14.64
C THR A 159 -6.64 6.94 -16.08
N GLY A 160 -7.89 6.59 -16.36
CA GLY A 160 -8.48 6.64 -17.71
C GLY A 160 -8.00 5.53 -18.64
N GLN A 161 -7.36 4.48 -18.10
CA GLN A 161 -6.91 3.33 -18.88
C GLN A 161 -8.09 2.45 -19.32
N ILE A 162 -8.09 2.02 -20.58
CA ILE A 162 -9.04 1.05 -21.11
C ILE A 162 -8.23 -0.11 -21.68
N GLU A 163 -8.24 -1.23 -20.96
CA GLU A 163 -7.43 -2.41 -21.25
C GLU A 163 -8.27 -3.68 -21.04
N GLY A 164 -7.85 -4.79 -21.65
CA GLY A 164 -8.53 -6.08 -21.50
C GLY A 164 -10.01 -6.02 -21.86
N ALA A 165 -10.88 -6.42 -20.91
CA ALA A 165 -12.34 -6.38 -21.03
C ALA A 165 -12.94 -4.95 -21.14
N GLY A 166 -12.11 -3.92 -21.21
CA GLY A 166 -12.54 -2.54 -21.39
C GLY A 166 -13.31 -2.02 -20.19
N THR A 167 -14.42 -1.33 -20.43
CA THR A 167 -15.25 -0.74 -19.37
C THR A 167 -15.97 -1.78 -18.49
N GLU A 168 -16.05 -3.02 -18.96
CA GLU A 168 -16.63 -4.14 -18.22
C GLU A 168 -15.63 -4.78 -17.24
N SER A 169 -14.34 -4.39 -17.29
CA SER A 169 -13.34 -4.86 -16.34
C SER A 169 -13.67 -4.38 -14.93
N ALA A 170 -13.47 -5.21 -13.91
CA ALA A 170 -13.60 -4.81 -12.51
C ALA A 170 -12.64 -3.69 -12.08
N HIS A 171 -11.56 -3.45 -12.83
CA HIS A 171 -10.74 -2.24 -12.63
C HIS A 171 -11.47 -0.94 -13.01
N TYR A 172 -12.55 -1.00 -13.80
CA TYR A 172 -13.22 0.16 -14.40
C TYR A 172 -14.74 0.24 -14.11
N ALA A 173 -15.43 -0.90 -14.15
CA ALA A 173 -16.87 -1.02 -13.94
C ALA A 173 -17.27 -0.49 -12.56
N ASP A 174 -18.51 0.01 -12.44
CA ASP A 174 -19.10 0.42 -11.16
C ASP A 174 -18.23 1.34 -10.28
N GLY A 175 -17.57 2.31 -10.91
CA GLY A 175 -16.68 3.27 -10.24
C GLY A 175 -15.19 2.89 -10.29
N GLY A 176 -14.90 1.67 -10.72
CA GLY A 176 -13.56 1.08 -10.78
C GLY A 176 -13.00 0.74 -9.41
N GLY A 177 -11.83 0.11 -9.35
CA GLY A 177 -11.18 -0.24 -8.08
C GLY A 177 -11.75 -1.47 -7.38
N HIS A 178 -12.50 -2.32 -8.12
CA HIS A 178 -12.97 -3.63 -7.65
C HIS A 178 -11.99 -4.76 -7.94
N ALA A 179 -10.83 -4.46 -8.53
CA ALA A 179 -9.81 -5.43 -8.89
C ALA A 179 -8.41 -4.97 -8.49
N LEU A 180 -7.48 -5.93 -8.50
CA LEU A 180 -6.10 -5.77 -8.09
C LEU A 180 -5.19 -6.70 -8.89
N ASP A 181 -4.16 -6.12 -9.48
CA ASP A 181 -3.11 -6.88 -10.17
C ASP A 181 -1.81 -6.83 -9.37
N PHE A 182 -1.39 -7.99 -8.85
CA PHE A 182 -0.04 -8.16 -8.28
C PHE A 182 0.94 -8.55 -9.38
N TYR A 183 1.98 -7.76 -9.62
CA TYR A 183 3.01 -8.08 -10.61
C TYR A 183 4.34 -8.53 -9.98
N LEU A 184 4.52 -8.36 -8.68
CA LEU A 184 5.78 -8.60 -7.98
C LEU A 184 5.54 -9.10 -6.55
N LEU A 185 6.23 -10.15 -6.13
CA LEU A 185 6.32 -10.58 -4.73
C LEU A 185 7.77 -10.92 -4.37
N ASN A 186 8.25 -10.41 -3.23
CA ASN A 186 9.64 -10.58 -2.76
C ASN A 186 10.69 -10.27 -3.85
N GLY A 187 10.45 -9.24 -4.66
CA GLY A 187 11.31 -8.84 -5.76
C GLY A 187 11.28 -9.77 -6.99
N SER A 188 10.40 -10.78 -7.02
CA SER A 188 10.23 -11.70 -8.16
C SER A 188 8.97 -11.33 -8.95
N PRO A 189 9.04 -11.21 -10.29
CA PRO A 189 7.87 -10.94 -11.12
C PRO A 189 6.91 -12.13 -11.12
N LEU A 190 5.62 -11.84 -11.26
CA LEU A 190 4.56 -12.84 -11.28
C LEU A 190 4.09 -13.16 -12.69
N THR A 191 3.49 -14.33 -12.82
CA THR A 191 2.94 -14.86 -14.08
C THR A 191 1.53 -15.43 -13.93
N GLY A 192 1.02 -15.53 -12.70
CA GLY A 192 -0.23 -16.21 -12.38
C GLY A 192 -0.11 -17.73 -12.21
N GLY A 193 1.07 -18.30 -12.50
CA GLY A 193 1.36 -19.73 -12.30
C GLY A 193 2.75 -20.09 -11.79
N ASP A 194 3.63 -19.11 -11.59
CA ASP A 194 4.88 -19.30 -10.87
C ASP A 194 4.65 -19.61 -9.39
N ALA A 195 5.69 -20.08 -8.71
CA ALA A 195 5.59 -20.53 -7.32
C ALA A 195 5.05 -19.44 -6.35
N LYS A 196 5.38 -18.16 -6.57
CA LYS A 196 4.91 -17.07 -5.71
C LYS A 196 3.45 -16.69 -6.00
N SER A 197 3.05 -16.77 -7.26
CA SER A 197 1.63 -16.67 -7.63
C SER A 197 0.79 -17.75 -6.93
N ILE A 198 1.23 -19.01 -7.00
CA ILE A 198 0.51 -20.13 -6.36
C ILE A 198 0.47 -20.00 -4.84
N GLU A 199 1.57 -19.59 -4.21
CA GLU A 199 1.64 -19.33 -2.76
C GLU A 199 0.61 -18.27 -2.34
N LEU A 200 0.56 -17.12 -3.03
CA LEU A 200 -0.42 -16.06 -2.73
C LEU A 200 -1.86 -16.56 -2.89
N ILE A 201 -2.16 -17.28 -3.97
CA ILE A 201 -3.50 -17.82 -4.25
C ILE A 201 -3.95 -18.77 -3.14
N GLN A 202 -3.09 -19.70 -2.71
CA GLN A 202 -3.42 -20.65 -1.65
C GLN A 202 -3.63 -20.00 -0.29
N LEU A 203 -2.89 -18.92 0.00
CA LEU A 203 -3.07 -18.16 1.23
C LEU A 203 -4.40 -17.38 1.23
N LEU A 204 -4.81 -16.85 0.07
CA LEU A 204 -6.01 -16.03 -0.06
C LEU A 204 -7.30 -16.83 -0.19
N ASP A 205 -7.29 -17.95 -0.91
CA ASP A 205 -8.49 -18.74 -1.21
C ASP A 205 -9.37 -19.03 0.03
N PRO A 206 -8.85 -19.44 1.20
CA PRO A 206 -9.72 -19.72 2.35
C PRO A 206 -10.35 -18.46 3.00
N ILE A 207 -9.80 -17.27 2.76
CA ILE A 207 -10.19 -16.04 3.45
C ILE A 207 -10.93 -15.03 2.56
N VAL A 208 -10.75 -15.09 1.24
CA VAL A 208 -11.53 -14.27 0.32
C VAL A 208 -12.98 -14.77 0.30
N PRO A 209 -13.96 -13.91 0.05
CA PRO A 209 -15.32 -14.37 -0.07
C PRO A 209 -15.56 -15.23 -1.31
N ALA A 210 -16.59 -16.05 -1.24
CA ALA A 210 -17.01 -16.87 -2.37
C ALA A 210 -17.40 -16.00 -3.57
N GLY A 211 -16.94 -16.39 -4.75
CA GLY A 211 -17.23 -15.64 -5.98
C GLY A 211 -16.16 -14.62 -6.37
N THR A 212 -15.09 -14.46 -5.56
CA THR A 212 -13.92 -13.64 -5.91
C THR A 212 -13.30 -14.16 -7.21
N GLY A 213 -13.14 -13.29 -8.20
CA GLY A 213 -12.51 -13.65 -9.47
C GLY A 213 -11.00 -13.85 -9.31
N LEU A 214 -10.46 -14.79 -10.07
CA LEU A 214 -9.02 -15.08 -10.13
C LEU A 214 -8.59 -15.27 -11.58
N GLY A 215 -7.78 -14.36 -12.10
CA GLY A 215 -7.29 -14.46 -13.48
C GLY A 215 -6.26 -15.59 -13.70
N GLN A 216 -5.70 -15.62 -14.90
CA GLN A 216 -4.55 -16.47 -15.27
C GLN A 216 -4.79 -17.98 -15.19
N ILE A 217 -6.03 -18.46 -15.37
CA ILE A 217 -6.32 -19.91 -15.32
C ILE A 217 -5.45 -20.71 -16.31
N GLY A 218 -5.18 -20.17 -17.50
CA GLY A 218 -4.34 -20.80 -18.52
C GLY A 218 -2.82 -20.75 -18.25
N CYS A 219 -2.39 -20.07 -17.18
CA CYS A 219 -0.97 -19.87 -16.86
C CYS A 219 -0.44 -20.86 -15.81
N ARG A 220 -1.33 -21.68 -15.21
CA ARG A 220 -1.02 -22.61 -14.12
C ARG A 220 -1.61 -23.99 -14.35
N ALA A 221 -1.06 -24.98 -13.67
CA ALA A 221 -1.72 -26.28 -13.53
C ALA A 221 -3.02 -26.12 -12.74
N SER A 222 -3.97 -27.04 -12.93
CA SER A 222 -5.21 -27.05 -12.16
C SER A 222 -4.92 -27.15 -10.65
N ILE A 223 -5.55 -26.25 -9.89
CA ILE A 223 -5.50 -26.19 -8.44
C ILE A 223 -6.93 -26.24 -7.89
N SER A 224 -7.10 -26.82 -6.70
CA SER A 224 -8.39 -26.81 -5.99
C SER A 224 -8.60 -25.43 -5.38
N LEU A 225 -9.79 -24.86 -5.58
CA LEU A 225 -10.18 -23.54 -5.10
C LEU A 225 -11.59 -23.60 -4.55
N ASP A 226 -11.79 -23.07 -3.35
CA ASP A 226 -13.07 -23.07 -2.67
C ASP A 226 -13.86 -21.78 -2.92
N ASN A 227 -13.18 -20.62 -2.84
CA ASN A 227 -13.83 -19.32 -2.93
C ASN A 227 -13.54 -18.59 -4.25
N PHE A 228 -12.36 -18.80 -4.82
CA PHE A 228 -12.02 -18.19 -6.11
C PHE A 228 -12.82 -18.76 -7.29
N LYS A 229 -13.09 -17.90 -8.27
CA LYS A 229 -13.69 -18.21 -9.58
C LYS A 229 -12.69 -17.90 -10.69
N PRO A 230 -12.00 -18.92 -11.21
CA PRO A 230 -10.98 -18.73 -12.23
C PRO A 230 -11.51 -18.21 -13.57
N PHE A 231 -10.73 -17.38 -14.25
CA PHE A 231 -10.98 -16.96 -15.64
C PHE A 231 -9.67 -16.69 -16.40
N ASP A 232 -9.78 -16.51 -17.72
CA ASP A 232 -8.65 -16.26 -18.61
C ASP A 232 -8.15 -14.82 -18.51
N ASP A 233 -6.83 -14.67 -18.32
CA ASP A 233 -6.14 -13.38 -18.32
C ASP A 233 -4.64 -13.59 -18.62
N THR A 234 -3.90 -12.51 -18.86
CA THR A 234 -2.52 -12.51 -19.33
C THR A 234 -1.54 -13.00 -18.26
N CYS A 235 -0.57 -13.84 -18.66
CA CYS A 235 0.38 -14.51 -17.77
C CYS A 235 1.56 -13.62 -17.30
N ASN A 236 1.28 -12.43 -16.77
CA ASN A 236 2.30 -11.48 -16.31
C ASN A 236 1.98 -10.84 -14.94
N HIS A 237 0.93 -11.30 -14.27
CA HIS A 237 0.52 -10.86 -12.93
C HIS A 237 -0.41 -11.91 -12.29
N VAL A 238 -0.85 -11.66 -11.05
CA VAL A 238 -1.99 -12.33 -10.41
C VAL A 238 -3.13 -11.32 -10.30
N HIS A 239 -4.21 -11.56 -11.05
CA HIS A 239 -5.43 -10.76 -11.01
C HIS A 239 -6.40 -11.29 -9.96
N ILE A 240 -6.94 -10.38 -9.15
CA ILE A 240 -7.99 -10.68 -8.18
C ILE A 240 -9.06 -9.61 -8.28
N ASP A 241 -10.32 -10.00 -8.50
CA ASP A 241 -11.44 -9.06 -8.51
C ASP A 241 -12.60 -9.47 -7.62
N PHE A 242 -13.28 -8.45 -7.10
CA PHE A 242 -14.34 -8.56 -6.12
C PHE A 242 -15.70 -8.08 -6.63
N LEU A 243 -15.80 -7.69 -7.90
CA LEU A 243 -17.00 -7.10 -8.50
C LEU A 243 -18.24 -8.00 -8.33
N ASN A 244 -18.06 -9.31 -8.49
CA ASN A 244 -19.11 -10.32 -8.32
C ASN A 244 -18.98 -11.13 -7.01
N SER A 245 -18.04 -10.75 -6.15
CA SER A 245 -17.73 -11.47 -4.91
C SER A 245 -18.75 -11.17 -3.82
N GLN A 246 -19.13 -12.21 -3.06
CA GLN A 246 -20.08 -12.09 -1.97
C GLN A 246 -19.47 -11.41 -0.74
N GLY A 247 -20.24 -10.75 0.12
CA GLY A 247 -19.71 -10.15 1.36
C GLY A 247 -18.79 -8.94 1.14
N THR A 248 -18.47 -8.22 2.22
CA THR A 248 -17.86 -6.88 2.14
C THR A 248 -16.47 -6.78 2.75
N THR A 249 -15.95 -7.88 3.27
CA THR A 249 -14.60 -7.98 3.82
C THR A 249 -14.00 -9.35 3.49
N ILE A 250 -12.67 -9.45 3.46
CA ILE A 250 -11.99 -10.75 3.57
C ILE A 250 -11.91 -11.14 5.05
N LYS A 251 -11.77 -12.43 5.35
CA LYS A 251 -11.67 -12.97 6.72
C LYS A 251 -10.24 -12.83 7.27
N TYR A 252 -9.82 -11.59 7.53
CA TYR A 252 -8.46 -11.22 7.95
C TYR A 252 -8.42 -9.98 8.86
#